data_AF-A0A938U2I7-F1
#
_entry.id   AF-A0A938U2I7-F1
#
_cell.length_a   1.000
_cell.length_b   1.000
_cell.length_c   1.000
_cell.angle_alpha   90.00
_cell.angle_beta   90.00
_cell.angle_gamma   90.00
#
_symmetry.space_group_name_H-M   'P 1'
#
loop_
_entity.id
_entity.type
_entity.pdbx_description
1 polymer ?
#
loop_
_entity_poly.entity_id
_entity_poly.type
_entity_poly.pdbx_seq_one_letter_code
_entity_poly.pdbx_strand_id
1 'polypeptide(L)'
;MLPLVLLLWGAAPSPSTAADPARGEAAALEEQAFLAIDKEDWCRAARLFEQAHTLAPTVDLLANAAQAAEFGGDLGGARAFLQQGAALPTATKAQRADAKARIAALDKRIAKGGPGVACPLLPPPPLVVVEPPPPPPPPVVVEPPPSSASTVDGRAWGWLVGGVGGGVAALGVAGVGVGATPWFAHAAAAEKIAGAERDRVDATALQAEQDQARAAWESWGQPATVAGVVGVAVGVAAAAGGVSWALLAPSPE
;
A
#
# COMPACT_ATOMS: atom_id res chain seq x y z
N MET A 1 -8.68 -37.71 44.70
CA MET A 1 -9.79 -36.87 44.23
C MET A 1 -9.40 -35.42 44.47
N LEU A 2 -8.92 -34.72 43.44
CA LEU A 2 -8.49 -33.32 43.51
C LEU A 2 -9.50 -32.46 42.75
N PRO A 3 -10.02 -31.36 43.32
CA PRO A 3 -11.04 -30.56 42.67
C PRO A 3 -10.42 -29.71 41.57
N LEU A 4 -10.99 -29.84 40.37
CA LEU A 4 -10.73 -29.03 39.20
C LEU A 4 -11.38 -27.65 39.41
N VAL A 5 -10.59 -26.63 39.76
CA VAL A 5 -11.06 -25.24 39.86
C VAL A 5 -10.97 -24.61 38.47
N LEU A 6 -12.11 -24.49 37.79
CA LEU A 6 -12.24 -23.74 36.54
C LEU A 6 -12.19 -22.24 36.85
N LEU A 7 -11.03 -21.62 36.66
CA LEU A 7 -10.88 -20.16 36.64
C LEU A 7 -11.34 -19.63 35.29
N LEU A 8 -12.61 -19.25 35.20
CA LEU A 8 -13.16 -18.44 34.11
C LEU A 8 -12.58 -17.02 34.23
N TRP A 9 -11.49 -16.77 33.52
CA TRP A 9 -11.00 -15.40 33.27
C TRP A 9 -11.98 -14.71 32.32
N GLY A 10 -12.83 -13.85 32.88
CA GLY A 10 -13.58 -12.88 32.10
C GLY A 10 -12.60 -11.87 31.49
N ALA A 11 -12.36 -11.97 30.18
CA ALA A 11 -11.67 -10.93 29.45
C ALA A 11 -12.53 -9.66 29.50
N ALA A 12 -12.11 -8.69 30.33
CA ALA A 12 -12.70 -7.36 30.26
C ALA A 12 -12.48 -6.82 28.83
N PRO A 13 -13.52 -6.26 28.18
CA PRO A 13 -13.35 -5.66 26.87
C PRO A 13 -12.26 -4.59 26.98
N SER A 14 -11.17 -4.77 26.24
CA SER A 14 -10.12 -3.76 26.17
C SER A 14 -10.77 -2.46 25.71
N PRO A 15 -10.47 -1.32 26.37
CA PRO A 15 -11.02 -0.04 25.95
C PRO A 15 -10.65 0.15 24.48
N SER A 16 -11.67 0.21 23.63
CA SER A 16 -11.50 0.53 22.21
C SER A 16 -10.81 1.89 22.18
N THR A 17 -9.52 1.88 21.86
CA THR A 17 -8.71 3.10 21.83
C THR A 17 -9.31 3.93 20.71
N ALA A 18 -9.90 5.08 21.04
CA ALA A 18 -10.44 5.99 20.06
C ALA A 18 -9.38 6.20 18.97
N ALA A 19 -9.76 5.95 17.71
CA ALA A 19 -8.83 5.99 16.60
C ALA A 19 -8.13 7.35 16.57
N ASP A 20 -6.80 7.33 16.59
CA ASP A 20 -5.98 8.53 16.51
C ASP A 20 -6.22 9.21 15.15
N PRO A 21 -6.82 10.42 15.12
CA PRO A 21 -7.16 11.09 13.87
C PRO A 21 -5.93 11.32 12.98
N ALA A 22 -4.74 11.51 13.57
CA ALA A 22 -3.50 11.71 12.81
C ALA A 22 -3.13 10.47 11.98
N ARG A 23 -3.43 9.25 12.47
CA ARG A 23 -3.20 8.01 11.71
C ARG A 23 -4.16 7.88 10.54
N GLY A 24 -5.41 8.33 10.69
CA GLY A 24 -6.38 8.36 9.60
C GLY A 24 -5.95 9.29 8.47
N GLU A 25 -5.48 10.48 8.82
CA GLU A 25 -4.95 11.45 7.85
C GLU A 25 -3.66 10.97 7.18
N ALA A 26 -2.75 10.35 7.94
CA ALA A 26 -1.54 9.74 7.38
C ALA A 26 -1.87 8.65 6.34
N ALA A 27 -2.84 7.78 6.63
CA ALA A 27 -3.28 6.73 5.70
C ALA A 27 -3.89 7.32 4.41
N ALA A 28 -4.65 8.41 4.52
CA ALA A 28 -5.22 9.09 3.36
C ALA A 28 -4.14 9.76 2.48
N LEU A 29 -3.06 10.28 3.09
CA LEU A 29 -1.91 10.81 2.35
C LEU A 29 -1.11 9.69 1.68
N GLU A 30 -0.96 8.55 2.36
CA GLU A 30 -0.30 7.36 1.81
C GLU A 30 -1.05 6.83 0.57
N GLU A 31 -2.39 6.72 0.65
CA GLU A 31 -3.23 6.33 -0.49
C GLU A 31 -3.05 7.30 -1.67
N GLN A 32 -3.05 8.62 -1.41
CA GLN A 32 -2.77 9.62 -2.43
C GLN A 32 -1.36 9.49 -3.02
N ALA A 33 -0.37 9.08 -2.22
CA ALA A 33 1.00 8.86 -2.70
C ALA A 33 1.04 7.68 -3.69
N PHE A 34 0.32 6.60 -3.42
CA PHE A 34 0.19 5.48 -4.36
C PHE A 34 -0.55 5.86 -5.63
N LEU A 35 -1.63 6.66 -5.54
CA LEU A 35 -2.31 7.19 -6.73
C LEU A 35 -1.41 8.13 -7.56
N ALA A 36 -0.44 8.80 -6.93
CA ALA A 36 0.56 9.59 -7.64
C ALA A 36 1.61 8.70 -8.34
N ILE A 37 2.02 7.60 -7.69
CA ILE A 37 2.86 6.55 -8.31
C ILE A 37 2.20 5.98 -9.56
N ASP A 38 0.91 5.66 -9.51
CA ASP A 38 0.16 5.10 -10.65
C ASP A 38 0.12 6.05 -11.86
N LYS A 39 0.32 7.35 -11.63
CA LYS A 39 0.38 8.41 -12.65
C LYS A 39 1.81 8.80 -13.02
N GLU A 40 2.80 8.07 -12.51
CA GLU A 40 4.23 8.37 -12.64
C GLU A 40 4.62 9.77 -12.12
N ASP A 41 3.81 10.35 -11.22
CA ASP A 41 4.10 11.61 -10.54
C ASP A 41 4.95 11.34 -9.29
N TRP A 42 6.17 10.87 -9.55
CA TRP A 42 7.11 10.38 -8.53
C TRP A 42 7.45 11.44 -7.47
N CYS A 43 7.62 12.69 -7.90
CA CYS A 43 7.95 13.78 -6.98
C CYS A 43 6.79 14.10 -6.04
N ARG A 44 5.54 14.11 -6.53
CA ARG A 44 4.38 14.27 -5.68
C ARG A 44 4.25 13.11 -4.70
N ALA A 45 4.45 11.87 -5.15
CA ALA A 45 4.41 10.70 -4.29
C ALA A 45 5.43 10.79 -3.14
N ALA A 46 6.69 11.14 -3.45
CA ALA A 46 7.74 11.29 -2.44
C ALA A 46 7.35 12.30 -1.35
N ARG A 47 6.78 13.44 -1.73
CA ARG A 47 6.33 14.48 -0.78
C ARG A 47 5.10 14.06 0.02
N LEU A 48 4.17 13.30 -0.57
CA LEU A 48 3.00 12.79 0.15
C LEU A 48 3.40 11.75 1.21
N PHE A 49 4.33 10.85 0.91
CA PHE A 49 4.87 9.93 1.91
C PHE A 49 5.61 10.65 3.05
N GLU A 50 6.36 11.71 2.75
CA GLU A 50 7.01 12.55 3.78
C GLU A 50 5.97 13.25 4.68
N GLN A 51 4.88 13.77 4.11
CA GLN A 51 3.79 14.35 4.88
C GLN A 51 3.09 13.31 5.76
N ALA A 52 2.80 12.12 5.21
CA ALA A 52 2.28 11.00 5.97
C ALA A 52 3.21 10.63 7.14
N HIS A 53 4.53 10.60 6.91
CA HIS A 53 5.52 10.35 7.95
C HIS A 53 5.51 11.41 9.06
N THR A 54 5.23 12.67 8.71
CA THR A 54 5.14 13.76 9.69
C THR A 54 3.96 13.56 10.66
N LEU A 55 2.87 12.95 10.19
CA LEU A 55 1.67 12.66 11.01
C LEU A 55 1.80 11.33 11.77
N ALA A 56 2.32 10.29 11.12
CA ALA A 56 2.52 8.97 11.70
C ALA A 56 3.95 8.46 11.39
N PRO A 57 4.93 8.75 12.26
CA PRO A 57 6.33 8.44 11.97
C PRO A 57 6.60 6.93 11.88
N THR A 58 6.84 6.44 10.66
CA THR A 58 7.29 5.06 10.40
C THR A 58 8.49 5.05 9.46
N VAL A 59 9.29 3.98 9.54
CA VAL A 59 10.44 3.75 8.67
C VAL A 59 9.98 3.47 7.23
N ASP A 60 8.86 2.76 7.07
CA ASP A 60 8.35 2.32 5.77
C ASP A 60 7.90 3.51 4.91
N LEU A 61 7.26 4.53 5.50
CA LEU A 61 6.88 5.75 4.79
C LEU A 61 8.11 6.49 4.24
N LEU A 62 9.21 6.56 4.99
CA LEU A 62 10.46 7.17 4.51
C LEU A 62 11.18 6.30 3.46
N ALA A 63 11.09 4.98 3.56
CA ALA A 63 11.61 4.08 2.53
C ALA A 63 10.84 4.22 1.20
N ASN A 64 9.52 4.37 1.28
CA ASN A 64 8.65 4.64 0.13
C ASN A 64 8.92 6.03 -0.47
N ALA A 65 9.07 7.06 0.37
CA ALA A 65 9.46 8.40 -0.06
C ALA A 65 10.80 8.39 -0.80
N ALA A 66 11.78 7.65 -0.26
CA ALA A 66 13.08 7.48 -0.90
C ALA A 66 12.96 6.82 -2.28
N GLN A 67 12.22 5.71 -2.37
CA GLN A 67 12.03 5.00 -3.62
C GLN A 67 11.33 5.85 -4.69
N ALA A 68 10.28 6.59 -4.31
CA ALA A 68 9.63 7.53 -5.21
C ALA A 68 10.60 8.63 -5.67
N ALA A 69 11.39 9.21 -4.77
CA ALA A 69 12.42 10.20 -5.12
C ALA A 69 13.48 9.63 -6.09
N GLU A 70 13.91 8.38 -5.91
CA GLU A 70 14.84 7.71 -6.84
C GLU A 70 14.26 7.60 -8.26
N PHE A 71 12.98 7.25 -8.39
CA PHE A 71 12.29 7.19 -9.68
C PHE A 71 12.06 8.57 -10.29
N GLY A 72 11.82 9.59 -9.46
CA GLY A 72 11.72 10.99 -9.86
C GLY A 72 13.07 11.63 -10.25
N GLY A 73 14.19 10.91 -10.10
CA GLY A 73 15.52 11.41 -10.40
C GLY A 73 16.11 12.31 -9.31
N ASP A 74 15.46 12.45 -8.16
CA ASP A 74 15.96 13.18 -7.00
C ASP A 74 16.79 12.25 -6.09
N LEU A 75 18.02 11.95 -6.53
CA LEU A 75 18.91 11.04 -5.79
C LEU A 75 19.35 11.64 -4.46
N GLY A 76 19.48 12.97 -4.40
CA GLY A 76 19.80 13.70 -3.17
C GLY A 76 18.69 13.56 -2.12
N GLY A 77 17.44 13.79 -2.52
CA GLY A 77 16.25 13.60 -1.68
C GLY A 77 16.09 12.14 -1.24
N ALA A 78 16.24 11.18 -2.16
CA ALA A 78 16.17 9.76 -1.83
C ALA A 78 17.16 9.35 -0.73
N ARG A 79 18.42 9.81 -0.85
CA ARG A 79 19.44 9.59 0.16
C ARG A 79 19.06 10.19 1.51
N ALA A 80 18.52 11.42 1.52
CA ALA A 80 18.10 12.10 2.74
C ALA A 80 16.97 11.34 3.47
N PHE A 81 15.96 10.85 2.75
CA PHE A 81 14.88 10.07 3.33
C PHE A 81 15.36 8.76 3.97
N LEU A 82 16.29 8.03 3.32
CA LEU A 82 16.89 6.82 3.90
C LEU A 82 17.70 7.12 5.17
N GLN A 83 18.41 8.25 5.21
CA GLN A 83 19.15 8.67 6.41
C GLN A 83 18.21 8.98 7.56
N GLN A 84 17.12 9.69 7.28
CA GLN A 84 16.08 10.00 8.28
C GLN A 84 15.43 8.71 8.79
N GLY A 85 15.05 7.78 7.91
CA GLY A 85 14.43 6.51 8.30
C GLY A 85 15.35 5.63 9.15
N ALA A 86 16.64 5.57 8.81
CA ALA A 86 17.64 4.83 9.60
C ALA A 86 17.89 5.45 10.98
N ALA A 87 17.65 6.75 11.15
CA ALA A 87 17.82 7.47 12.41
C ALA A 87 16.60 7.34 13.35
N LEU A 88 15.46 6.84 12.88
CA LEU A 88 14.28 6.66 13.72
C LEU A 88 14.54 5.65 14.84
N PRO A 89 14.08 5.90 16.08
CA PRO A 89 14.20 4.94 17.19
C PRO A 89 13.51 3.61 16.91
N THR A 90 12.44 3.63 16.11
CA THR A 90 11.65 2.46 15.71
C THR A 90 12.34 1.61 14.64
N ALA A 91 13.43 2.07 14.03
CA ALA A 91 14.15 1.30 13.03
C ALA A 91 14.81 0.06 13.63
N THR A 92 14.62 -1.09 12.97
CA THR A 92 15.29 -2.34 13.32
C THR A 92 16.75 -2.33 12.84
N LYS A 93 17.56 -3.26 13.34
CA LYS A 93 18.94 -3.46 12.87
C LYS A 93 18.97 -3.78 11.37
N ALA A 94 18.03 -4.60 10.89
CA ALA A 94 17.92 -4.97 9.49
C ALA A 94 17.59 -3.76 8.60
N GLN A 95 16.58 -2.96 8.97
CA GLN A 95 16.22 -1.73 8.24
C GLN A 95 17.38 -0.73 8.18
N ARG A 96 18.12 -0.53 9.28
CA ARG A 96 19.32 0.32 9.28
C ARG A 96 20.42 -0.18 8.35
N ALA A 97 20.63 -1.51 8.31
CA ALA A 97 21.62 -2.12 7.43
C ALA A 97 21.22 -1.99 5.95
N ASP A 98 19.94 -2.21 5.63
CA ASP A 98 19.39 -2.02 4.28
C ASP A 98 19.53 -0.56 3.82
N ALA A 99 19.06 0.40 4.63
CA ALA A 99 19.19 1.83 4.33
C ALA A 99 20.66 2.23 4.08
N LYS A 100 21.60 1.72 4.88
CA LYS A 100 23.04 1.97 4.68
C LYS A 100 23.53 1.42 3.33
N ALA A 101 23.10 0.22 2.95
CA ALA A 101 23.48 -0.38 1.67
C ALA A 101 22.92 0.43 0.48
N ARG A 102 21.66 0.85 0.56
CA ARG A 102 21.01 1.71 -0.44
C ARG A 102 21.67 3.09 -0.55
N ILE A 103 21.97 3.74 0.58
CA ILE A 103 22.71 5.01 0.62
C ILE A 103 24.06 4.87 -0.08
N ALA A 104 24.82 3.81 0.19
CA ALA A 104 26.11 3.59 -0.47
C ALA A 104 25.98 3.39 -1.99
N ALA A 105 24.89 2.77 -2.46
CA ALA A 105 24.59 2.65 -3.88
C ALA A 105 24.21 4.01 -4.51
N LEU A 106 23.39 4.80 -3.81
CA LEU A 106 23.05 6.16 -4.23
C LEU A 106 24.27 7.08 -4.28
N ASP A 107 25.15 7.03 -3.28
CA ASP A 107 26.38 7.82 -3.24
C ASP A 107 27.25 7.58 -4.48
N LYS A 108 27.34 6.34 -4.97
CA LYS A 108 28.04 6.02 -6.22
C LYS A 108 27.37 6.62 -7.45
N ARG A 109 26.03 6.58 -7.53
CA ARG A 109 25.26 7.18 -8.63
C ARG A 109 25.41 8.71 -8.62
N ILE A 110 25.33 9.32 -7.45
CA ILE A 110 25.49 10.76 -7.23
C ILE A 110 26.91 11.21 -7.60
N ALA A 111 27.94 10.47 -7.20
CA ALA A 111 29.32 10.79 -7.59
C ALA A 111 29.55 10.74 -9.11
N LYS A 112 28.83 9.87 -9.82
CA LYS A 112 28.96 9.72 -11.27
C LYS A 112 28.13 10.73 -12.08
N GLY A 113 26.91 11.05 -11.61
CA GLY A 113 25.92 11.81 -12.39
C GLY A 113 25.33 13.04 -11.69
N GLY A 114 25.80 13.38 -10.49
CA GLY A 114 25.23 14.42 -9.65
C GLY A 114 24.00 13.96 -8.86
N PRO A 115 23.49 14.81 -7.94
CA PRO A 115 22.33 14.50 -7.10
C PRO A 115 21.00 14.41 -7.86
N GLY A 116 21.00 14.75 -9.15
CA GLY A 116 19.80 14.84 -9.97
C GLY A 116 19.05 16.15 -9.76
N VAL A 117 17.77 16.16 -10.10
CA VAL A 117 16.89 17.34 -9.97
C VAL A 117 16.05 17.16 -8.71
N ALA A 118 16.15 18.11 -7.79
CA ALA A 118 15.36 18.09 -6.57
C ALA A 118 13.87 18.13 -6.90
N CYS A 119 13.08 17.27 -6.26
CA CYS A 119 11.64 17.30 -6.43
C CYS A 119 11.08 18.64 -5.94
N PRO A 120 10.19 19.29 -6.72
CA PRO A 120 9.61 20.56 -6.31
C PRO A 120 8.81 20.36 -5.02
N LEU A 121 8.92 21.35 -4.13
CA LEU A 121 8.09 21.37 -2.92
C LEU A 121 6.63 21.45 -3.35
N LEU A 122 5.79 20.57 -2.78
CA LEU A 122 4.35 20.72 -2.92
C LEU A 122 3.95 22.12 -2.42
N PRO A 123 3.09 22.84 -3.15
CA PRO A 123 2.56 24.10 -2.64
C PRO A 123 1.90 23.81 -1.29
N PRO A 124 2.03 24.72 -0.31
CA PRO A 124 1.37 24.54 0.96
C PRO A 124 -0.13 24.30 0.69
N PRO A 125 -0.77 23.36 1.41
CA PRO A 125 -2.20 23.14 1.24
C PRO A 125 -2.90 24.49 1.37
N PRO A 126 -3.86 24.81 0.48
CA PRO A 126 -4.60 26.04 0.59
C PRO A 126 -5.16 26.13 2.00
N LEU A 127 -4.91 27.25 2.68
CA LEU A 127 -5.49 27.49 4.00
C LEU A 127 -6.99 27.34 3.84
N VAL A 128 -7.55 26.29 4.44
CA VAL A 128 -8.99 26.13 4.51
C VAL A 128 -9.44 27.29 5.39
N VAL A 129 -9.95 28.35 4.76
CA VAL A 129 -10.67 29.40 5.46
C VAL A 129 -11.89 28.69 6.02
N VAL A 130 -11.82 28.31 7.29
CA VAL A 130 -12.95 27.77 8.01
C VAL A 130 -13.97 28.90 8.03
N GLU A 131 -14.91 28.84 7.10
CA GLU A 131 -16.03 29.76 7.07
C GLU A 131 -16.73 29.61 8.45
N PRO A 132 -16.99 30.72 9.17
CA PRO A 132 -17.63 30.63 10.47
C PRO A 132 -18.88 29.77 10.34
N PRO A 133 -19.09 28.80 11.27
CA PRO A 133 -20.19 27.88 11.15
C PRO A 133 -21.48 28.67 10.95
N PRO A 134 -22.28 28.37 9.91
CA PRO A 134 -23.53 29.09 9.70
C PRO A 134 -24.38 29.00 10.98
N PRO A 135 -25.11 30.08 11.33
CA PRO A 135 -25.97 30.06 12.50
C PRO A 135 -26.90 28.84 12.44
N PRO A 136 -27.14 28.17 13.58
CA PRO A 136 -27.92 26.93 13.61
C PRO A 136 -29.27 27.17 12.90
N PRO A 137 -29.61 26.36 11.88
CA PRO A 137 -30.89 26.51 11.21
C PRO A 137 -32.03 26.28 12.22
N PRO A 138 -33.16 26.99 12.07
CA PRO A 138 -34.35 26.71 12.87
C PRO A 138 -34.74 25.24 12.72
N PRO A 139 -35.31 24.60 13.77
CA PRO A 139 -35.68 23.19 13.73
C PRO A 139 -36.66 22.93 12.58
N VAL A 140 -36.18 22.23 11.55
CA VAL A 140 -37.00 21.79 10.43
C VAL A 140 -37.70 20.50 10.84
N VAL A 141 -39.04 20.50 10.82
CA VAL A 141 -39.85 19.29 10.93
C VAL A 141 -39.63 18.47 9.66
N VAL A 142 -38.95 17.34 9.78
CA VAL A 142 -38.61 16.47 8.65
C VAL A 142 -39.81 15.56 8.35
N GLU A 143 -40.47 15.80 7.22
CA GLU A 143 -41.34 14.80 6.59
C GLU A 143 -40.49 13.70 5.94
N PRO A 144 -40.92 12.42 6.02
CA PRO A 144 -40.16 11.30 5.47
C PRO A 144 -40.06 11.42 3.93
N PRO A 145 -38.85 11.28 3.35
CA PRO A 145 -38.67 11.43 1.92
C PRO A 145 -39.30 10.25 1.16
N PRO A 146 -39.96 10.51 0.00
CA PRO A 146 -40.43 9.46 -0.87
C PRO A 146 -39.26 8.68 -1.48
N SER A 147 -39.36 7.36 -1.43
CA SER A 147 -38.43 6.41 -2.03
C SER A 147 -38.31 6.65 -3.54
N SER A 148 -37.14 7.09 -3.99
CA SER A 148 -36.86 7.34 -5.40
C SER A 148 -35.99 6.20 -5.95
N ALA A 149 -36.61 5.25 -6.64
CA ALA A 149 -35.92 4.23 -7.40
C ALA A 149 -35.24 4.87 -8.62
N SER A 150 -33.92 4.98 -8.61
CA SER A 150 -33.15 5.49 -9.74
C SER A 150 -32.88 4.36 -10.73
N THR A 151 -33.48 4.45 -11.91
CA THR A 151 -33.19 3.60 -13.08
C THR A 151 -31.95 4.17 -13.76
N VAL A 152 -30.83 3.45 -13.72
CA VAL A 152 -29.59 3.87 -14.39
C VAL A 152 -29.69 3.53 -15.87
N ASP A 153 -29.57 4.56 -16.72
CA ASP A 153 -29.71 4.48 -18.17
C ASP A 153 -28.48 3.79 -18.81
N GLY A 154 -28.70 2.66 -19.46
CA GLY A 154 -27.67 1.67 -19.83
C GLY A 154 -26.71 2.05 -20.96
N ARG A 155 -26.81 3.26 -21.53
CA ARG A 155 -26.08 3.64 -22.75
C ARG A 155 -24.71 4.30 -22.49
N ALA A 156 -24.45 4.77 -21.27
CA ALA A 156 -23.18 5.39 -20.90
C ALA A 156 -22.11 4.39 -20.41
N TRP A 157 -22.49 3.13 -20.14
CA TRP A 157 -21.60 2.12 -19.53
C TRP A 157 -20.61 1.49 -20.53
N GLY A 158 -20.92 1.47 -21.82
CA GLY A 158 -20.11 0.79 -22.84
C GLY A 158 -18.71 1.37 -23.05
N TRP A 159 -18.55 2.70 -22.92
CA TRP A 159 -17.24 3.36 -23.11
C TRP A 159 -16.33 3.29 -21.87
N LEU A 160 -16.89 3.21 -20.67
CA LEU A 160 -16.11 3.08 -19.41
C LEU A 160 -15.53 1.67 -19.23
N VAL A 161 -16.21 0.62 -19.69
CA VAL A 161 -15.73 -0.78 -19.57
C VAL A 161 -14.60 -1.09 -20.56
N GLY A 162 -14.62 -0.51 -21.76
CA GLY A 162 -13.58 -0.74 -22.77
C GLY A 162 -12.22 -0.11 -22.47
N GLY A 163 -12.19 1.07 -21.82
CA GLY A 163 -10.94 1.76 -21.47
C GLY A 163 -10.31 1.34 -20.15
N VAL A 164 -11.12 0.94 -19.15
CA VAL A 164 -10.64 0.58 -17.80
C VAL A 164 -10.24 -0.91 -17.70
N GLY A 165 -10.81 -1.80 -18.53
CA GLY A 165 -10.52 -3.24 -18.48
C GLY A 165 -9.06 -3.62 -18.78
N GLY A 166 -8.38 -2.87 -19.64
CA GLY A 166 -6.97 -3.12 -19.98
C GLY A 166 -5.98 -2.75 -18.85
N GLY A 167 -6.25 -1.67 -18.11
CA GLY A 167 -5.40 -1.20 -17.02
C GLY A 167 -5.45 -2.10 -15.78
N VAL A 168 -6.64 -2.61 -15.43
CA VAL A 168 -6.84 -3.46 -14.24
C VAL A 168 -6.19 -4.84 -14.40
N ALA A 169 -6.16 -5.40 -15.62
CA ALA A 169 -5.49 -6.67 -15.88
C ALA A 169 -3.96 -6.57 -15.76
N ALA A 170 -3.36 -5.46 -16.24
CA ALA A 170 -1.92 -5.23 -16.15
C ALA A 170 -1.45 -5.02 -14.70
N LEU A 171 -2.21 -4.25 -13.91
CA LEU A 171 -1.95 -4.06 -12.47
C LEU A 171 -2.14 -5.34 -11.66
N GLY A 172 -3.14 -6.17 -12.02
CA GLY A 172 -3.35 -7.48 -11.39
C GLY A 172 -2.15 -8.42 -11.52
N VAL A 173 -1.50 -8.46 -12.69
CA VAL A 173 -0.31 -9.31 -12.93
C VAL A 173 0.91 -8.81 -12.13
N ALA A 174 1.11 -7.49 -12.05
CA ALA A 174 2.18 -6.92 -11.23
C ALA A 174 1.97 -7.18 -9.72
N GLY A 175 0.73 -7.06 -9.24
CA GLY A 175 0.35 -7.35 -7.85
C GLY A 175 0.58 -8.81 -7.46
N VAL A 176 0.27 -9.77 -8.34
CA VAL A 176 0.57 -11.19 -8.12
C VAL A 176 2.10 -11.43 -8.09
N GLY A 177 2.86 -10.77 -8.96
CA GLY A 177 4.32 -10.92 -9.00
C GLY A 177 5.01 -10.46 -7.71
N VAL A 178 4.66 -9.27 -7.22
CA VAL A 178 5.23 -8.72 -5.96
C VAL A 178 4.68 -9.47 -4.74
N GLY A 179 3.38 -9.74 -4.70
CA GLY A 179 2.72 -10.45 -3.61
C GLY A 179 3.20 -11.88 -3.42
N ALA A 180 3.66 -12.57 -4.47
CA ALA A 180 4.18 -13.93 -4.40
C ALA A 180 5.64 -14.02 -3.93
N THR A 181 6.40 -12.91 -3.87
CA THR A 181 7.81 -12.95 -3.44
C THR A 181 8.05 -13.56 -2.06
N PRO A 182 7.22 -13.34 -1.01
CA PRO A 182 7.42 -13.98 0.29
C PRO A 182 7.15 -15.48 0.24
N TRP A 183 6.25 -15.93 -0.64
CA TRP A 183 5.96 -17.35 -0.84
C TRP A 183 7.17 -18.09 -1.43
N PHE A 184 7.82 -17.50 -2.44
CA PHE A 184 9.05 -18.07 -3.01
C PHE A 184 10.20 -18.06 -1.99
N ALA A 185 10.32 -17.00 -1.19
CA ALA A 185 11.30 -16.94 -0.11
C ALA A 185 11.06 -18.04 0.94
N HIS A 186 9.80 -18.27 1.33
CA HIS A 186 9.43 -19.35 2.25
C HIS A 186 9.74 -20.74 1.67
N ALA A 187 9.43 -20.98 0.38
CA ALA A 187 9.74 -22.24 -0.29
C ALA A 187 11.24 -22.52 -0.38
N ALA A 188 12.04 -21.49 -0.69
CA ALA A 188 13.50 -21.59 -0.73
C ALA A 188 14.10 -21.83 0.66
N ALA A 189 13.54 -21.20 1.70
CA ALA A 189 13.96 -21.42 3.09
C ALA A 189 13.68 -22.87 3.54
N ALA A 190 12.51 -23.42 3.19
CA ALA A 190 12.15 -24.81 3.49
C ALA A 190 13.12 -25.83 2.85
N GLU A 191 13.56 -25.59 1.61
CA GLU A 191 14.53 -26.45 0.94
C GLU A 191 15.91 -26.41 1.64
N LYS A 192 16.35 -25.22 2.07
CA LYS A 192 17.59 -25.06 2.84
C LYS A 192 17.53 -25.78 4.20
N ILE A 193 16.39 -25.70 4.89
CA ILE A 193 16.18 -26.42 6.16
C ILE A 193 16.25 -27.93 5.94
N ALA A 194 15.58 -28.46 4.91
CA ALA A 194 15.64 -29.87 4.56
C ALA A 194 17.06 -30.33 4.13
N GLY A 195 17.87 -29.43 3.57
CA GLY A 195 19.30 -29.66 3.34
C GLY A 195 20.09 -29.75 4.65
N ALA A 196 19.95 -28.74 5.51
CA ALA A 196 20.63 -28.68 6.80
C ALA A 196 20.30 -29.88 7.70
N GLU A 197 19.03 -30.32 7.73
CA GLU A 197 18.61 -31.51 8.47
C GLU A 197 19.25 -32.80 7.95
N ARG A 198 19.32 -32.96 6.61
CA ARG A 198 20.01 -34.11 5.99
C ARG A 198 21.49 -34.15 6.35
N ASP A 199 22.11 -32.97 6.37
CA ASP A 199 23.53 -32.82 6.69
C ASP A 199 23.81 -32.78 8.20
N ARG A 200 22.75 -32.83 9.04
CA ARG A 200 22.80 -32.71 10.51
C ARG A 200 23.48 -31.42 10.98
N VAL A 201 23.28 -30.34 10.24
CA VAL A 201 23.75 -28.99 10.57
C VAL A 201 22.64 -28.24 11.31
N ASP A 202 23.03 -27.39 12.26
CA ASP A 202 22.09 -26.53 13.00
C ASP A 202 21.32 -25.61 12.03
N ALA A 203 19.99 -25.74 12.03
CA ALA A 203 19.08 -24.99 11.16
C ALA A 203 18.41 -23.80 11.87
N THR A 204 18.79 -23.44 13.10
CA THR A 204 18.11 -22.40 13.90
C THR A 204 18.04 -21.05 13.17
N ALA A 205 19.11 -20.65 12.47
CA ALA A 205 19.12 -19.42 11.69
C ALA A 205 18.19 -19.47 10.46
N LEU A 206 18.08 -20.66 9.83
CA LEU A 206 17.20 -20.88 8.68
C LEU A 206 15.72 -20.91 9.10
N GLN A 207 15.42 -21.44 10.29
CA GLN A 207 14.08 -21.40 10.88
C GLN A 207 13.64 -19.96 11.16
N ALA A 208 14.54 -19.11 11.69
CA ALA A 208 14.24 -17.69 11.89
C ALA A 208 14.00 -16.93 10.57
N GLU A 209 14.70 -17.29 9.48
CA GLU A 209 14.46 -16.74 8.13
C GLU A 209 13.09 -17.19 7.59
N GLN A 210 12.73 -18.45 7.83
CA GLN A 210 11.41 -19.00 7.46
C GLN A 210 10.27 -18.29 8.21
N ASP A 211 10.43 -18.04 9.51
CA ASP A 211 9.42 -17.34 10.32
C ASP A 211 9.21 -15.89 9.85
N GLN A 212 10.28 -15.19 9.45
CA GLN A 212 10.17 -13.86 8.87
C GLN A 212 9.48 -13.87 7.51
N ALA A 213 9.82 -14.83 6.65
CA ALA A 213 9.15 -14.99 5.35
C ALA A 213 7.66 -15.31 5.51
N ARG A 214 7.31 -16.12 6.52
CA ARG A 214 5.93 -16.41 6.88
C ARG A 214 5.19 -15.19 7.39
N ALA A 215 5.79 -14.42 8.30
CA ALA A 215 5.19 -13.19 8.81
C ALA A 215 4.97 -12.16 7.67
N ALA A 216 5.92 -12.04 6.74
CA ALA A 216 5.78 -11.21 5.54
C ALA A 216 4.66 -11.70 4.62
N TRP A 217 4.56 -13.02 4.40
CA TRP A 217 3.46 -13.61 3.64
C TRP A 217 2.10 -13.33 4.29
N GLU A 218 1.96 -13.57 5.59
CA GLU A 218 0.69 -13.38 6.31
C GLU A 218 0.28 -11.90 6.40
N SER A 219 1.24 -10.99 6.56
CA SER A 219 0.96 -9.55 6.72
C SER A 219 0.62 -8.82 5.42
N TRP A 220 1.37 -9.08 4.34
CA TRP A 220 1.18 -8.34 3.08
C TRP A 220 1.15 -9.22 1.83
N GLY A 221 1.89 -10.33 1.80
CA GLY A 221 1.96 -11.20 0.61
C GLY A 221 0.62 -11.85 0.24
N GLN A 222 -0.09 -12.40 1.23
CA GLN A 222 -1.39 -13.03 1.08
C GLN A 222 -2.48 -12.03 0.65
N PRO A 223 -2.70 -10.89 1.34
CA PRO A 223 -3.69 -9.92 0.88
C PRO A 223 -3.36 -9.34 -0.50
N ALA A 224 -2.09 -9.06 -0.81
CA ALA A 224 -1.68 -8.58 -2.13
C ALA A 224 -1.94 -9.62 -3.24
N THR A 225 -1.64 -10.90 -2.98
CA THR A 225 -1.89 -11.99 -3.94
C THR A 225 -3.39 -12.20 -4.17
N VAL A 226 -4.21 -12.19 -3.10
CA VAL A 226 -5.67 -12.31 -3.22
C VAL A 226 -6.25 -11.14 -4.01
N ALA A 227 -5.83 -9.91 -3.71
CA ALA A 227 -6.25 -8.72 -4.45
C ALA A 227 -5.84 -8.81 -5.93
N GLY A 228 -4.62 -9.26 -6.22
CA GLY A 228 -4.13 -9.48 -7.59
C GLY A 228 -4.96 -10.51 -8.36
N VAL A 229 -5.25 -11.68 -7.75
CA VAL A 229 -6.07 -12.74 -8.38
C VAL A 229 -7.49 -12.27 -8.65
N VAL A 230 -8.12 -11.58 -7.69
CA VAL A 230 -9.45 -10.98 -7.88
C VAL A 230 -9.42 -9.95 -9.01
N GLY A 231 -8.40 -9.10 -9.06
CA GLY A 231 -8.20 -8.12 -10.13
C GLY A 231 -8.09 -8.76 -11.51
N VAL A 232 -7.32 -9.85 -11.64
CA VAL A 232 -7.21 -10.62 -12.90
C VAL A 232 -8.55 -11.24 -13.28
N ALA A 233 -9.27 -11.88 -12.35
CA ALA A 233 -10.56 -12.50 -12.62
C ALA A 233 -11.61 -11.48 -13.10
N VAL A 234 -11.69 -10.32 -12.44
CA VAL A 234 -12.57 -9.22 -12.85
C VAL A 234 -12.16 -8.68 -14.23
N GLY A 235 -10.86 -8.51 -14.48
CA GLY A 235 -10.34 -8.08 -15.79
C GLY A 235 -10.71 -9.05 -16.92
N VAL A 236 -10.54 -10.35 -16.71
CA VAL A 236 -10.91 -11.39 -17.68
C VAL A 236 -12.42 -11.42 -17.94
N ALA A 237 -13.24 -11.33 -16.89
CA ALA A 237 -14.70 -11.28 -17.03
C ALA A 237 -15.16 -10.03 -17.81
N ALA A 238 -14.57 -8.87 -17.53
CA ALA A 238 -14.84 -7.64 -18.26
C ALA A 238 -14.43 -7.73 -19.73
N ALA A 239 -13.27 -8.33 -20.04
CA ALA A 239 -12.82 -8.55 -21.40
C ALA A 239 -13.77 -9.50 -22.18
N ALA A 240 -14.16 -10.62 -21.58
CA ALA A 240 -15.10 -11.56 -22.19
C ALA A 240 -16.49 -10.95 -22.43
N GLY A 241 -16.98 -10.15 -21.48
CA GLY A 241 -18.23 -9.39 -21.61
C GLY A 241 -18.17 -8.34 -22.73
N GLY A 242 -17.06 -7.60 -22.83
CA GLY A 242 -16.82 -6.62 -23.90
C GLY A 242 -16.81 -7.25 -25.29
N VAL A 243 -16.13 -8.40 -25.45
CA VAL A 243 -16.11 -9.16 -26.72
C VAL A 243 -17.51 -9.65 -27.09
N SER A 244 -18.26 -10.18 -26.11
CA SER A 244 -19.62 -10.68 -26.35
C SER A 244 -20.57 -9.57 -26.77
N TRP A 245 -20.47 -8.39 -26.15
CA TRP A 245 -21.27 -7.22 -26.52
C TRP A 245 -20.91 -6.70 -27.92
N ALA A 246 -19.60 -6.62 -28.25
CA ALA A 246 -19.15 -6.17 -29.57
C ALA A 246 -19.62 -7.08 -30.72
N LEU A 247 -19.73 -8.39 -30.48
CA LEU A 247 -20.25 -9.35 -31.46
C LEU A 247 -21.78 -9.30 -31.61
N LEU A 248 -22.50 -8.80 -30.60
CA LEU A 248 -23.97 -8.74 -30.58
C LEU A 248 -24.53 -7.34 -30.87
N ALA A 249 -23.68 -6.32 -30.95
CA ALA A 249 -24.12 -4.96 -31.23
C ALA A 249 -24.67 -4.85 -32.67
N PRO A 250 -25.88 -4.30 -32.86
CA PRO A 250 -26.46 -4.14 -34.19
C PRO A 250 -25.61 -3.15 -35.02
N SER A 251 -25.40 -3.47 -36.30
CA SER A 251 -24.68 -2.63 -37.24
C SER A 251 -25.37 -1.26 -37.38
N PRO A 252 -24.64 -0.14 -37.31
CA PRO A 252 -25.24 1.17 -37.53
C PRO A 252 -25.70 1.29 -38.99
N GLU A 253 -26.97 1.65 -39.18
CA GLU A 253 -27.55 2.00 -40.49
C GLU A 253 -27.14 3.39 -40.96
#